data_AF-A0A703WEJ2-F1
#
_entry.id   AF-A0A703WEJ2-F1
#
_cell.length_a   1.000
_cell.length_b   1.000
_cell.length_c   1.000
_cell.angle_alpha   90.00
_cell.angle_beta   90.00
_cell.angle_gamma   90.00
#
_symmetry.space_group_name_H-M   'P 1'
#
loop_
_entity.id
_entity.type
_entity.pdbx_description
1 polymer ?
#
loop_
_entity_poly.entity_id
_entity_poly.type
_entity_poly.pdbx_seq_one_letter_code
_entity_poly.pdbx_strand_id
1 'polypeptide(L)'
;MRSKRFEALAKRPVNQDGFVKEWIEEGFIAMESPNDPKPSIKIVNGAVTELDGKPVSEFDLIDHFIARYGINLNRAEEVMAMDSVKLANMLCDPNVKRSEIVPLTTAMTPAKIVEVVSHMNVVEMMMAMQKMRARRTPSQQAHVTNVKDNPVQIAADAAEGAWRGFDEQETTVAVARYAPFNAIALLVGSQVGRPGVLTQCSLEEATEL
;
A
#
# COMPACT_ATOMS: atom_id res chain seq x y z
N MET A 1 33.46 32.50 -13.54
CA MET A 1 32.14 32.52 -14.23
C MET A 1 31.42 31.21 -13.98
N ARG A 2 30.11 31.23 -13.68
CA ARG A 2 29.32 29.99 -13.58
C ARG A 2 28.78 29.59 -14.96
N SER A 3 28.58 28.30 -15.18
CA SER A 3 27.98 27.80 -16.42
C SER A 3 26.50 28.19 -16.47
N LYS A 4 26.08 28.90 -17.53
CA LYS A 4 24.68 29.29 -17.74
C LYS A 4 23.74 28.09 -17.78
N ARG A 5 24.23 26.91 -18.21
CA ARG A 5 23.46 25.66 -18.17
C ARG A 5 23.09 25.28 -16.74
N PHE A 6 24.04 25.38 -15.80
CA PHE A 6 23.81 25.02 -14.40
C PHE A 6 22.94 26.05 -13.68
N GLU A 7 22.99 27.31 -14.07
CA GLU A 7 22.05 28.32 -13.56
C GLU A 7 20.61 28.04 -13.99
N ALA A 8 20.40 27.56 -15.22
CA ALA A 8 19.08 27.13 -15.68
C ALA A 8 18.62 25.85 -14.98
N LEU A 9 19.52 24.88 -14.81
CA LEU A 9 19.22 23.63 -14.11
C LEU A 9 18.88 23.87 -12.64
N ALA A 10 19.62 24.72 -11.94
CA ALA A 10 19.38 25.03 -10.53
C ALA A 10 17.99 25.62 -10.26
N LYS A 11 17.40 26.32 -11.23
CA LYS A 11 16.06 26.92 -11.13
C LYS A 11 14.92 25.96 -11.47
N ARG A 12 15.21 24.71 -11.85
CA ARG A 12 14.17 23.71 -12.15
C ARG A 12 13.38 23.36 -10.88
N PRO A 13 12.05 23.20 -10.95
CA PRO A 13 11.22 22.89 -9.79
C PRO A 13 11.68 21.68 -8.97
N VAL A 14 12.21 20.64 -9.63
CA VAL A 14 12.72 19.41 -8.98
C VAL A 14 13.77 19.66 -7.89
N ASN A 15 14.52 20.77 -7.94
CA ASN A 15 15.51 21.06 -6.91
C ASN A 15 14.89 21.63 -5.62
N GLN A 16 13.56 21.80 -5.57
CA GLN A 16 12.82 22.11 -4.35
C GLN A 16 12.37 20.84 -3.63
N ASP A 17 12.55 19.66 -4.26
CA ASP A 17 12.24 18.37 -3.66
C ASP A 17 13.30 18.02 -2.60
N GLY A 18 12.86 17.42 -1.50
CA GLY A 18 13.72 17.01 -0.39
C GLY A 18 14.43 15.69 -0.67
N PHE A 19 15.52 15.72 -1.44
CA PHE A 19 16.39 14.54 -1.59
C PHE A 19 17.37 14.42 -0.43
N VAL A 20 17.38 13.25 0.20
CA VAL A 20 18.32 12.90 1.27
C VAL A 20 19.15 11.68 0.86
N LYS A 21 20.30 11.51 1.51
CA LYS A 21 21.04 10.25 1.45
C LYS A 21 20.39 9.24 2.39
N GLU A 22 20.58 7.96 2.10
CA GLU A 22 20.11 6.88 2.97
C GLU A 22 20.67 6.99 4.39
N TRP A 23 19.86 6.61 5.36
CA TRP A 23 20.23 6.54 6.77
C TRP A 23 19.68 5.24 7.38
N ILE A 24 20.51 4.20 7.37
CA ILE A 24 20.13 2.83 7.72
C ILE A 24 19.67 2.69 9.17
N GLU A 25 20.35 3.36 10.11
CA GLU A 25 20.07 3.26 11.55
C GLU A 25 18.66 3.77 11.93
N GLU A 26 18.17 4.79 11.24
CA GLU A 26 16.84 5.40 11.47
C GLU A 26 15.77 4.88 10.49
N GLY A 27 16.08 3.84 9.71
CA GLY A 27 15.16 3.27 8.72
C GLY A 27 14.89 4.18 7.52
N PHE A 28 15.71 5.22 7.27
CA PHE A 28 15.58 6.08 6.10
C PHE A 28 16.25 5.45 4.86
N ILE A 29 15.71 4.31 4.45
CA ILE A 29 16.07 3.54 3.25
C ILE A 29 14.79 2.91 2.70
N ALA A 30 14.64 2.85 1.38
CA ALA A 30 13.37 2.42 0.78
C ALA A 30 13.14 0.91 0.88
N MET A 31 14.18 0.10 0.63
CA MET A 31 14.14 -1.37 0.62
C MET A 31 15.57 -1.91 0.56
N GLU A 32 15.73 -3.24 0.69
CA GLU A 32 17.03 -3.92 0.60
C GLU A 32 18.02 -3.44 1.66
N SER A 33 17.51 -3.14 2.86
CA SER A 33 18.35 -2.69 3.97
C SER A 33 19.21 -3.84 4.47
N PRO A 34 20.48 -3.60 4.83
CA PRO A 34 21.30 -4.63 5.47
C PRO A 34 20.80 -5.00 6.88
N ASN A 35 19.93 -4.17 7.48
CA ASN A 35 19.32 -4.45 8.78
C ASN A 35 18.00 -5.25 8.66
N ASP A 36 17.47 -5.44 7.44
CA ASP A 36 16.25 -6.22 7.25
C ASP A 36 16.52 -7.70 7.60
N PRO A 37 15.58 -8.38 8.29
CA PRO A 37 15.76 -9.77 8.65
C PRO A 37 15.77 -10.68 7.42
N LYS A 38 16.59 -11.73 7.49
CA LYS A 38 16.55 -12.80 6.48
C LYS A 38 15.22 -13.58 6.60
N PRO A 39 14.58 -13.97 5.48
CA PRO A 39 13.37 -14.78 5.53
C PRO A 39 13.57 -16.12 6.26
N SER A 40 12.72 -16.40 7.25
CA SER A 40 12.66 -17.71 7.91
C SER A 40 11.31 -17.95 8.58
N ILE A 41 10.95 -19.22 8.76
CA ILE A 41 9.83 -19.61 9.60
C ILE A 41 10.09 -20.98 10.22
N LYS A 42 9.66 -21.18 11.47
CA LYS A 42 9.65 -22.50 12.12
C LYS A 42 8.30 -22.74 12.77
N ILE A 43 7.75 -23.93 12.60
CA ILE A 43 6.45 -24.30 13.16
C ILE A 43 6.62 -25.54 14.05
N VAL A 44 6.08 -25.47 15.27
CA VAL A 44 6.04 -26.61 16.21
C VAL A 44 4.60 -26.78 16.68
N ASN A 45 4.05 -27.99 16.51
CA ASN A 45 2.67 -28.32 16.91
C ASN A 45 1.60 -27.35 16.36
N GLY A 46 1.79 -26.87 15.12
CA GLY A 46 0.86 -25.95 14.47
C GLY A 46 0.97 -24.49 14.92
N ALA A 47 1.97 -24.12 15.72
CA ALA A 47 2.25 -22.75 16.12
C ALA A 47 3.63 -22.30 15.65
N VAL A 48 3.75 -21.05 15.21
CA VAL A 48 5.04 -20.45 14.80
C VAL A 48 5.92 -20.23 16.03
N THR A 49 7.15 -20.75 15.98
CA THR A 49 8.18 -20.57 17.02
C THR A 49 9.31 -19.64 16.60
N GLU A 50 9.42 -19.33 15.30
CA GLU A 50 10.37 -18.38 14.73
C GLU A 50 9.75 -17.72 13.48
N LEU A 51 9.90 -16.41 13.33
CA LEU A 51 9.45 -15.62 12.18
C LEU A 51 10.55 -14.64 11.78
N ASP A 52 11.03 -14.74 10.54
CA ASP A 52 12.05 -13.87 9.93
C ASP A 52 13.25 -13.62 10.87
N GLY A 53 13.86 -14.72 11.33
CA GLY A 53 15.04 -14.71 12.21
C GLY A 53 14.75 -14.40 13.68
N LYS A 54 13.52 -13.99 14.03
CA LYS A 54 13.14 -13.66 15.40
C LYS A 54 12.50 -14.88 16.09
N PRO A 55 12.95 -15.30 17.29
CA PRO A 55 12.29 -16.37 18.04
C PRO A 55 10.99 -15.86 18.69
N VAL A 56 10.02 -16.74 18.94
CA VAL A 56 8.71 -16.39 19.53
C VAL A 56 8.80 -15.68 20.88
N SER A 57 9.89 -15.87 21.63
CA SER A 57 10.15 -15.17 22.90
C SER A 57 10.47 -13.68 22.73
N GLU A 58 10.84 -13.26 21.53
CA GLU A 58 11.17 -11.87 21.18
C GLU A 58 10.06 -11.20 20.37
N PHE A 59 8.97 -11.91 20.07
CA PHE A 59 7.86 -11.37 19.30
C PHE A 59 7.24 -10.16 19.99
N ASP A 60 7.01 -9.12 19.20
CA ASP A 60 6.14 -8.01 19.56
C ASP A 60 4.68 -8.31 19.15
N LEU A 61 3.81 -7.32 19.30
CA LEU A 61 2.39 -7.46 18.96
C LEU A 61 2.16 -7.72 17.46
N ILE A 62 2.99 -7.14 16.58
CA ILE A 62 2.90 -7.30 15.14
C ILE A 62 3.31 -8.72 14.77
N ASP A 63 4.45 -9.20 15.29
CA ASP A 63 4.92 -10.56 15.07
C ASP A 63 3.87 -11.58 15.53
N HIS A 64 3.33 -11.40 16.74
CA HIS A 64 2.29 -12.28 17.27
C HIS A 64 1.04 -12.29 16.39
N PHE A 65 0.61 -11.14 15.86
CA PHE A 65 -0.56 -11.06 15.00
C PHE A 65 -0.33 -11.76 13.66
N ILE A 66 0.80 -11.48 13.00
CA ILE A 66 1.16 -12.09 11.72
C ILE A 66 1.35 -13.61 11.86
N ALA A 67 2.11 -14.04 12.87
CA ALA A 67 2.40 -15.44 13.12
C ALA A 67 1.13 -16.28 13.40
N ARG A 68 0.12 -15.69 14.04
CA ARG A 68 -1.13 -16.38 14.39
C ARG A 68 -2.20 -16.29 13.31
N TYR A 69 -2.24 -15.22 12.53
CA TYR A 69 -3.39 -14.91 11.65
C TYR A 69 -3.02 -14.53 10.22
N GLY A 70 -1.77 -14.14 9.96
CA GLY A 70 -1.35 -13.58 8.67
C GLY A 70 -0.79 -14.59 7.66
N ILE A 71 -0.43 -15.80 8.10
CA ILE A 71 0.28 -16.78 7.28
C ILE A 71 -0.46 -18.12 7.28
N ASN A 72 -0.65 -18.70 6.09
CA ASN A 72 -1.13 -20.07 5.94
C ASN A 72 -0.02 -21.07 6.28
N LEU A 73 -0.02 -21.52 7.54
CA LEU A 73 1.03 -22.38 8.10
C LEU A 73 1.18 -23.74 7.40
N ASN A 74 0.12 -24.25 6.75
CA ASN A 74 0.14 -25.57 6.10
C ASN A 74 1.16 -25.68 4.94
N ARG A 75 1.55 -24.54 4.35
CA ARG A 75 2.51 -24.49 3.23
C ARG A 75 3.69 -23.57 3.50
N ALA A 76 3.78 -22.97 4.68
CA ALA A 76 4.76 -21.92 4.94
C ALA A 76 6.21 -22.42 4.82
N GLU A 77 6.52 -23.59 5.38
CA GLU A 77 7.86 -24.18 5.28
C GLU A 77 8.20 -24.59 3.82
N GLU A 78 7.23 -25.14 3.09
CA GLU A 78 7.37 -25.47 1.66
C GLU A 78 7.72 -24.23 0.83
N VAL A 79 6.95 -23.15 1.01
CA VAL A 79 7.12 -21.90 0.26
C VAL A 79 8.38 -21.16 0.68
N MET A 80 8.76 -21.21 1.96
CA MET A 80 10.00 -20.60 2.45
C MET A 80 11.24 -21.20 1.78
N ALA A 81 11.20 -22.50 1.49
CA ALA A 81 12.27 -23.22 0.81
C ALA A 81 12.34 -22.96 -0.71
N MET A 82 11.32 -22.34 -1.30
CA MET A 82 11.33 -21.99 -2.73
C MET A 82 12.30 -20.84 -3.00
N ASP A 83 12.98 -20.88 -4.15
CA ASP A 83 13.81 -19.78 -4.63
C ASP A 83 12.97 -18.53 -4.89
N SER A 84 13.37 -17.41 -4.29
CA SER A 84 12.68 -16.12 -4.42
C SER A 84 12.73 -15.57 -5.84
N VAL A 85 13.81 -15.83 -6.60
CA VAL A 85 13.90 -15.44 -8.01
C VAL A 85 12.88 -16.21 -8.85
N LYS A 86 12.73 -17.52 -8.60
CA LYS A 86 11.71 -18.34 -9.26
C LYS A 86 10.29 -17.84 -8.94
N LEU A 87 10.02 -17.48 -7.68
CA LEU A 87 8.74 -16.90 -7.27
C LEU A 87 8.48 -15.54 -7.95
N ALA A 88 9.51 -14.70 -8.07
CA ALA A 88 9.44 -13.41 -8.76
C ALA A 88 9.12 -13.61 -10.26
N ASN A 89 9.76 -14.60 -10.89
CA ASN A 89 9.45 -14.99 -12.26
C ASN A 89 7.99 -15.45 -12.41
N MET A 90 7.49 -16.28 -11.47
CA MET A 90 6.08 -16.69 -11.46
C MET A 90 5.13 -15.50 -11.35
N LEU A 91 5.49 -14.43 -10.63
CA LEU A 91 4.68 -13.22 -10.53
C LEU A 91 4.48 -12.54 -11.89
N CYS A 92 5.53 -12.39 -12.70
CA CYS A 92 5.45 -11.73 -14.00
C CYS A 92 5.19 -12.67 -15.19
N ASP A 93 5.29 -13.99 -15.02
CA ASP A 93 4.96 -14.96 -16.08
C ASP A 93 3.44 -14.95 -16.37
N PRO A 94 3.00 -14.60 -17.58
CA PRO A 94 1.58 -14.59 -17.93
C PRO A 94 0.91 -15.97 -17.89
N ASN A 95 1.68 -17.07 -17.93
CA ASN A 95 1.16 -18.44 -17.98
C ASN A 95 0.91 -19.03 -16.59
N VAL A 96 1.50 -18.47 -15.54
CA VAL A 96 1.23 -18.86 -14.15
C VAL A 96 0.04 -18.06 -13.64
N LYS A 97 -1.10 -18.72 -13.39
CA LYS A 97 -2.35 -18.02 -13.04
C LYS A 97 -2.26 -17.38 -11.66
N ARG A 98 -3.04 -16.32 -11.44
CA ARG A 98 -3.25 -15.70 -10.12
C ARG A 98 -3.64 -16.74 -9.06
N SER A 99 -4.49 -17.70 -9.41
CA SER A 99 -4.95 -18.78 -8.51
C SER A 99 -3.84 -19.74 -8.08
N GLU A 100 -2.72 -19.78 -8.80
CA GLU A 100 -1.55 -20.60 -8.45
C GLU A 100 -0.58 -19.82 -7.56
N ILE A 101 -0.57 -18.49 -7.67
CA ILE A 101 0.32 -17.59 -6.91
C ILE A 101 -0.24 -17.32 -5.51
N VAL A 102 -1.55 -17.04 -5.38
CA VAL A 102 -2.15 -16.69 -4.07
C VAL A 102 -1.89 -17.77 -3.00
N PRO A 103 -2.00 -19.08 -3.28
CA PRO A 103 -1.66 -20.11 -2.31
C PRO A 103 -0.18 -20.14 -1.88
N LEU A 104 0.72 -19.53 -2.67
CA LEU A 104 2.13 -19.37 -2.31
C LEU A 104 2.32 -18.11 -1.48
N THR A 105 1.85 -16.96 -1.96
CA THR A 105 2.06 -15.66 -1.29
C THR A 105 1.39 -15.60 0.07
N THR A 106 0.22 -16.23 0.24
CA THR A 106 -0.47 -16.32 1.55
C THR A 106 0.24 -17.23 2.56
N ALA A 107 1.29 -17.95 2.14
CA ALA A 107 2.14 -18.77 2.99
C ALA A 107 3.56 -18.19 3.13
N MET A 108 3.85 -17.01 2.57
CA MET A 108 5.11 -16.30 2.76
C MET A 108 5.10 -15.51 4.06
N THR A 109 6.29 -15.32 4.64
CA THR A 109 6.51 -14.34 5.71
C THR A 109 6.67 -12.93 5.13
N PRO A 110 6.60 -11.88 5.98
CA PRO A 110 6.87 -10.51 5.53
C PRO A 110 8.22 -10.35 4.81
N ALA A 111 9.32 -10.85 5.38
CA ALA A 111 10.62 -10.73 4.72
C ALA A 111 10.67 -11.53 3.42
N LYS A 112 10.02 -12.71 3.36
CA LYS A 112 10.01 -13.54 2.14
C LYS A 112 9.32 -12.85 0.97
N ILE A 113 8.16 -12.23 1.19
CA ILE A 113 7.45 -11.58 0.08
C ILE A 113 8.19 -10.31 -0.39
N VAL A 114 8.89 -9.61 0.51
CA VAL A 114 9.78 -8.49 0.16
C VAL A 114 10.98 -8.99 -0.67
N GLU A 115 11.67 -10.03 -0.22
CA GLU A 115 12.81 -10.63 -0.96
C GLU A 115 12.42 -11.01 -2.40
N VAL A 116 11.24 -11.60 -2.58
CA VAL A 116 10.71 -11.95 -3.91
C VAL A 116 10.57 -10.72 -4.81
N VAL A 117 9.93 -9.65 -4.33
CA VAL A 117 9.68 -8.47 -5.19
C VAL A 117 10.92 -7.60 -5.38
N SER A 118 11.92 -7.67 -4.49
CA SER A 118 13.22 -7.00 -4.66
C SER A 118 14.04 -7.55 -5.84
N HIS A 119 13.72 -8.76 -6.33
CA HIS A 119 14.33 -9.29 -7.55
C HIS A 119 13.71 -8.75 -8.84
N MET A 120 12.71 -7.86 -8.76
CA MET A 120 11.96 -7.38 -9.90
C MET A 120 12.31 -5.92 -10.20
N ASN A 121 12.43 -5.57 -11.48
CA ASN A 121 12.36 -4.18 -11.90
C ASN A 121 10.90 -3.74 -12.06
N VAL A 122 10.68 -2.43 -12.21
CA VAL A 122 9.32 -1.86 -12.29
C VAL A 122 8.48 -2.36 -13.48
N VAL A 123 9.10 -2.80 -14.59
CA VAL A 123 8.36 -3.36 -15.73
C VAL A 123 7.78 -4.73 -15.37
N GLU A 124 8.57 -5.56 -14.69
CA GLU A 124 8.13 -6.87 -14.20
C GLU A 124 7.06 -6.72 -13.12
N MET A 125 7.21 -5.74 -12.23
CA MET A 125 6.20 -5.42 -11.22
C MET A 125 4.88 -4.97 -11.86
N MET A 126 4.91 -4.13 -12.91
CA MET A 126 3.72 -3.75 -13.66
C MET A 126 3.06 -4.96 -14.34
N MET A 127 3.87 -5.87 -14.91
CA MET A 127 3.38 -7.11 -15.51
C MET A 127 2.71 -8.03 -14.49
N ALA A 128 3.30 -8.17 -13.30
CA ALA A 128 2.71 -8.92 -12.20
C ALA A 128 1.43 -8.26 -11.67
N MET A 129 1.45 -6.94 -11.45
CA MET A 129 0.33 -6.18 -10.89
C MET A 129 -0.95 -6.33 -11.74
N GLN A 130 -0.85 -6.24 -13.06
CA GLN A 130 -2.04 -6.41 -13.92
C GLN A 130 -2.67 -7.81 -13.83
N LYS A 131 -1.89 -8.83 -13.47
CA LYS A 131 -2.36 -10.21 -13.22
C LYS A 131 -2.89 -10.39 -11.80
N MET A 132 -2.21 -9.83 -10.81
CA MET A 132 -2.50 -10.06 -9.39
C MET A 132 -3.63 -9.20 -8.84
N ARG A 133 -3.94 -8.06 -9.49
CA ARG A 133 -5.07 -7.19 -9.15
C ARG A 133 -6.36 -8.02 -9.04
N ALA A 134 -7.00 -7.95 -7.86
CA ALA A 134 -8.14 -8.80 -7.54
C ALA A 134 -9.38 -8.52 -8.41
N ARG A 135 -9.65 -7.23 -8.67
CA ARG A 135 -10.75 -6.80 -9.54
C ARG A 135 -10.26 -6.65 -10.97
N ARG A 136 -10.99 -7.24 -11.92
CA ARG A 136 -10.64 -7.16 -13.34
C ARG A 136 -10.58 -5.70 -13.83
N THR A 137 -11.63 -4.94 -13.60
CA THR A 137 -11.73 -3.52 -13.99
C THR A 137 -11.03 -2.65 -12.94
N PRO A 138 -9.97 -1.92 -13.32
CA PRO A 138 -9.41 -0.88 -12.47
C PRO A 138 -10.48 0.18 -12.16
N SER A 139 -10.32 0.84 -11.02
CA SER A 139 -11.20 1.93 -10.59
C SER A 139 -10.33 3.07 -10.06
N GLN A 140 -10.95 4.16 -9.62
CA GLN A 140 -10.29 5.35 -9.12
C GLN A 140 -11.01 5.96 -7.93
N GLN A 141 -10.24 6.65 -7.09
CA GLN A 141 -10.69 7.38 -5.91
C GLN A 141 -10.26 8.86 -6.01
N ALA A 142 -11.09 9.79 -5.53
CA ALA A 142 -10.78 11.21 -5.49
C ALA A 142 -10.87 11.82 -4.08
N HIS A 143 -10.04 12.82 -3.80
CA HIS A 143 -10.24 13.71 -2.67
C HIS A 143 -11.22 14.83 -3.04
N VAL A 144 -12.14 15.13 -2.12
CA VAL A 144 -13.10 16.23 -2.21
C VAL A 144 -13.04 17.03 -0.90
N THR A 145 -12.18 18.03 -0.87
CA THR A 145 -11.92 18.87 0.30
C THR A 145 -11.75 20.32 -0.12
N ASN A 146 -11.89 21.23 0.83
CA ASN A 146 -11.45 22.61 0.66
C ASN A 146 -10.96 23.16 2.00
N VAL A 147 -10.07 24.14 1.96
CA VAL A 147 -9.41 24.72 3.15
C VAL A 147 -10.37 25.41 4.13
N LYS A 148 -11.67 25.50 3.81
CA LYS A 148 -12.70 26.13 4.64
C LYS A 148 -13.74 25.14 5.16
N ASP A 149 -13.60 23.85 4.86
CA ASP A 149 -14.60 22.83 5.18
C ASP A 149 -16.01 23.25 4.71
N ASN A 150 -16.09 23.94 3.57
CA ASN A 150 -17.35 24.48 3.07
C ASN A 150 -18.20 23.33 2.48
N PRO A 151 -19.36 23.01 3.09
CA PRO A 151 -20.17 21.87 2.65
C PRO A 151 -20.80 22.09 1.28
N VAL A 152 -21.06 23.34 0.88
CA VAL A 152 -21.65 23.64 -0.44
C VAL A 152 -20.65 23.30 -1.55
N GLN A 153 -19.39 23.68 -1.35
CA GLN A 153 -18.33 23.34 -2.29
C GLN A 153 -18.08 21.83 -2.33
N ILE A 154 -18.01 21.16 -1.17
CA ILE A 154 -17.82 19.70 -1.10
C ILE A 154 -18.92 18.97 -1.88
N ALA A 155 -20.19 19.36 -1.72
CA ALA A 155 -21.28 18.72 -2.45
C ALA A 155 -21.16 18.93 -3.97
N ALA A 156 -20.77 20.13 -4.42
CA ALA A 156 -20.59 20.43 -5.84
C ALA A 156 -19.39 19.65 -6.44
N ASP A 157 -18.24 19.70 -5.78
CA ASP A 157 -17.02 19.00 -6.21
C ASP A 157 -17.22 17.48 -6.20
N ALA A 158 -17.96 16.95 -5.22
CA ALA A 158 -18.31 15.53 -5.15
C ALA A 158 -19.23 15.10 -6.30
N ALA A 159 -20.21 15.94 -6.68
CA ALA A 159 -21.06 15.64 -7.83
C ALA A 159 -20.25 15.64 -9.14
N GLU A 160 -19.32 16.58 -9.30
CA GLU A 160 -18.44 16.63 -10.45
C GLU A 160 -17.49 15.42 -10.50
N GLY A 161 -16.84 15.07 -9.39
CA GLY A 161 -15.93 13.92 -9.34
C GLY A 161 -16.66 12.60 -9.65
N ALA A 162 -17.83 12.39 -9.05
CA ALA A 162 -18.67 11.24 -9.35
C ALA A 162 -19.04 11.18 -10.85
N TRP A 163 -19.39 12.31 -11.47
CA TRP A 163 -19.67 12.42 -12.90
C TRP A 163 -18.44 12.11 -13.78
N ARG A 164 -17.24 12.47 -13.33
CA ARG A 164 -15.97 12.18 -14.00
C ARG A 164 -15.55 10.71 -13.92
N GLY A 165 -16.23 9.91 -13.09
CA GLY A 165 -16.06 8.46 -13.04
C GLY A 165 -15.27 7.94 -11.84
N PHE A 166 -15.13 8.72 -10.76
CA PHE A 166 -14.63 8.20 -9.49
C PHE A 166 -15.69 7.30 -8.84
N ASP A 167 -15.31 6.08 -8.46
CA ASP A 167 -16.24 5.14 -7.80
C ASP A 167 -16.19 5.26 -6.27
N GLU A 168 -15.15 5.91 -5.76
CA GLU A 168 -14.94 6.23 -4.35
C GLU A 168 -14.52 7.69 -4.24
N GLN A 169 -15.03 8.39 -3.23
CA GLN A 169 -14.60 9.76 -2.92
C GLN A 169 -14.34 9.91 -1.42
N GLU A 170 -13.34 10.69 -1.08
CA GLU A 170 -12.87 10.89 0.28
C GLU A 170 -12.84 12.37 0.63
N THR A 171 -13.27 12.69 1.84
CA THR A 171 -13.09 14.02 2.43
C THR A 171 -12.32 13.90 3.74
N THR A 172 -11.80 15.01 4.22
CA THR A 172 -11.27 15.19 5.58
C THR A 172 -11.48 16.66 5.94
N VAL A 173 -10.94 17.10 7.06
CA VAL A 173 -11.26 18.39 7.68
C VAL A 173 -10.02 19.21 7.98
N ALA A 174 -10.11 20.52 7.73
CA ALA A 174 -9.17 21.47 8.33
C ALA A 174 -9.47 21.68 9.82
N VAL A 175 -10.75 21.65 10.21
CA VAL A 175 -11.21 21.75 11.59
C VAL A 175 -12.04 20.53 11.95
N ALA A 176 -11.54 19.69 12.87
CA ALA A 176 -12.15 18.42 13.29
C ALA A 176 -13.69 18.45 13.46
N ARG A 177 -14.22 19.52 14.07
CA ARG A 177 -15.65 19.68 14.36
C ARG A 177 -16.55 19.82 13.12
N TYR A 178 -15.99 20.08 11.93
CA TYR A 178 -16.74 20.13 10.67
C TYR A 178 -16.97 18.76 10.05
N ALA A 179 -16.36 17.70 10.57
CA ALA A 179 -16.43 16.34 10.03
C ALA A 179 -17.84 15.90 9.63
N PRO A 180 -18.89 16.07 10.48
CA PRO A 180 -20.23 15.67 10.10
C PRO A 180 -20.75 16.41 8.85
N PHE A 181 -20.45 17.70 8.71
CA PHE A 181 -20.88 18.48 7.55
C PHE A 181 -20.11 18.09 6.29
N ASN A 182 -18.80 17.85 6.40
CA ASN A 182 -18.00 17.38 5.27
C ASN A 182 -18.50 16.01 4.79
N ALA A 183 -18.71 15.06 5.70
CA ALA A 183 -19.21 13.73 5.38
C ALA A 183 -20.61 13.78 4.72
N ILE A 184 -21.55 14.55 5.28
CA ILE A 184 -22.91 14.68 4.73
C ILE A 184 -22.87 15.34 3.35
N ALA A 185 -22.10 16.42 3.19
CA ALA A 185 -21.97 17.11 1.91
C ALA A 185 -21.37 16.20 0.83
N LEU A 186 -20.32 15.45 1.18
CA LEU A 186 -19.68 14.48 0.29
C LEU A 186 -20.67 13.40 -0.13
N LEU A 187 -21.42 12.82 0.82
CA LEU A 187 -22.41 11.79 0.55
C LEU A 187 -23.48 12.31 -0.42
N VAL A 188 -24.09 13.46 -0.11
CA VAL A 188 -25.13 14.07 -0.93
C VAL A 188 -24.61 14.37 -2.34
N GLY A 189 -23.48 15.06 -2.46
CA GLY A 189 -22.91 15.43 -3.74
C GLY A 189 -22.55 14.23 -4.60
N SER A 190 -21.90 13.22 -4.00
CA SER A 190 -21.50 11.99 -4.70
C SER A 190 -22.70 11.27 -5.31
N GLN A 191 -23.80 11.13 -4.55
CA GLN A 191 -25.01 10.46 -5.05
C GLN A 191 -25.75 11.29 -6.10
N VAL A 192 -25.65 12.63 -6.06
CA VAL A 192 -26.19 13.51 -7.11
C VAL A 192 -25.41 13.32 -8.41
N GLY A 193 -24.07 13.23 -8.36
CA GLY A 193 -23.23 13.08 -9.54
C GLY A 193 -23.35 11.70 -10.19
N ARG A 194 -23.29 10.62 -9.38
CA ARG A 194 -23.47 9.25 -9.85
C ARG A 194 -23.94 8.34 -8.71
N PRO A 195 -25.18 7.82 -8.75
CA PRO A 195 -25.66 6.87 -7.74
C PRO A 195 -24.75 5.65 -7.61
N GLY A 196 -24.36 5.32 -6.36
CA GLY A 196 -23.50 4.18 -6.03
C GLY A 196 -22.02 4.50 -5.83
N VAL A 197 -21.61 5.77 -5.87
CA VAL A 197 -20.27 6.18 -5.42
C VAL A 197 -20.16 5.99 -3.91
N LEU A 198 -19.08 5.36 -3.44
CA LEU A 198 -18.81 5.21 -2.01
C LEU A 198 -18.13 6.45 -1.46
N THR A 199 -18.39 6.80 -0.20
CA THR A 199 -17.87 8.02 0.42
C THR A 199 -17.28 7.74 1.79
N GLN A 200 -16.13 8.33 2.09
CA GLN A 200 -15.46 8.26 3.40
C GLN A 200 -15.07 9.65 3.93
N CYS A 201 -14.97 9.79 5.25
CA CYS A 201 -14.50 11.00 5.92
C CYS A 201 -13.38 10.64 6.89
N SER A 202 -12.14 10.87 6.49
CA SER A 202 -10.95 10.35 7.18
C SER A 202 -10.62 11.20 8.40
N LEU A 203 -10.67 10.60 9.59
CA LEU A 203 -10.60 11.27 10.89
C LEU A 203 -9.78 10.45 11.90
N GLU A 204 -9.91 10.80 13.19
CA GLU A 204 -9.47 9.92 14.28
C GLU A 204 -10.38 8.68 14.34
N GLU A 205 -9.79 7.52 14.60
CA GLU A 205 -10.39 6.19 14.44
C GLU A 205 -11.76 6.03 15.13
N ALA A 206 -11.88 6.47 16.39
CA ALA A 206 -13.14 6.36 17.13
C ALA A 206 -14.21 7.35 16.66
N THR A 207 -13.80 8.45 16.03
CA THR A 207 -14.69 9.45 15.45
C THR A 207 -15.17 9.06 14.05
N GLU A 208 -14.36 8.31 13.29
CA GLU A 208 -14.69 7.83 11.96
C GLU A 208 -15.68 6.64 11.96
N LEU A 209 -15.62 5.79 13.00
CA LEU A 209 -16.49 4.63 13.20
C LEU A 209 -17.95 5.00 13.58
#